data_AF-A0AAN8DI20-F1
#
_entry.id   AF-A0AAN8DI20-F1
#
_cell.length_a   1.000
_cell.length_b   1.000
_cell.length_c   1.000
_cell.angle_alpha   90.00
_cell.angle_beta   90.00
_cell.angle_gamma   90.00
#
_symmetry.space_group_name_H-M   'P 1'
#
loop_
_entity.id
_entity.type
_entity.pdbx_description
1 polymer ?
#
loop_
_entity_poly.entity_id
_entity_poly.type
_entity_poly.pdbx_seq_one_letter_code
_entity_poly.pdbx_strand_id
1 'polypeptide(L)'
;MKSYCMAHMPDLYLDVHNACVMHNMRTYISLVEGLRDRRCTYTREVMKLGYTLRQLFIFMSEKCRGDLVFTIYDCAVLERYPGY
;
A
#
# COMPACT_ATOMS: atom_id res chain seq x y z
N MET A 1 19.48 -8.01 -6.24
CA MET A 1 19.62 -6.62 -6.71
C MET A 1 18.25 -6.14 -7.18
N LYS A 2 17.69 -5.06 -6.62
CA LYS A 2 16.42 -4.47 -7.09
C LYS A 2 16.65 -3.89 -8.51
N SER A 3 15.72 -4.03 -9.45
CA SER A 3 15.85 -3.34 -10.76
C SER A 3 15.82 -1.83 -10.60
N TYR A 4 16.24 -1.09 -11.63
CA TYR A 4 16.21 0.38 -11.65
C TYR A 4 14.87 0.96 -11.17
N CYS A 5 13.75 0.43 -11.66
CA CYS A 5 12.41 0.88 -11.25
C CYS A 5 12.08 0.54 -9.79
N MET A 6 12.51 -0.64 -9.32
CA MET A 6 12.30 -1.07 -7.94
C MET A 6 13.24 -0.36 -6.96
N ALA A 7 14.40 0.12 -7.40
CA ALA A 7 15.37 0.82 -6.58
C ALA A 7 14.89 2.23 -6.17
N HIS A 8 14.01 2.84 -6.97
CA HIS A 8 13.41 4.14 -6.67
C HIS A 8 12.04 4.04 -5.99
N MET A 9 11.55 2.84 -5.71
CA MET A 9 10.32 2.69 -4.94
C MET A 9 10.58 2.92 -3.45
N PRO A 10 9.68 3.64 -2.75
CA PRO A 10 9.73 3.71 -1.30
C PRO A 10 9.53 2.31 -0.72
N ASP A 11 10.20 2.03 0.40
CA ASP A 11 9.96 0.78 1.11
C ASP A 11 8.52 0.75 1.66
N LEU A 12 7.89 -0.42 1.57
CA LEU A 12 6.53 -0.63 2.05
C LEU A 12 6.56 -1.53 3.27
N TYR A 13 6.22 -0.96 4.43
CA TYR A 13 5.98 -1.70 5.65
C TYR A 13 4.48 -1.69 5.95
N LEU A 14 3.89 -2.87 6.11
CA LEU A 14 2.47 -3.04 6.44
C LEU A 14 2.37 -3.66 7.83
N ASP A 15 1.83 -2.90 8.77
CA ASP A 15 1.37 -3.42 10.05
C ASP A 15 -0.14 -3.68 9.96
N VAL A 16 -0.52 -4.96 9.96
CA VAL A 16 -1.93 -5.38 9.84
C VAL A 16 -2.77 -5.03 11.07
N HIS A 17 -2.13 -4.71 12.20
CA HIS A 17 -2.82 -4.26 13.41
C HIS A 17 -2.98 -2.74 13.45
N ASN A 18 -2.35 -2.02 12.52
CA ASN A 18 -2.50 -0.57 12.42
C ASN A 18 -3.81 -0.24 11.69
N ALA A 19 -4.61 0.64 12.29
CA ALA A 19 -5.86 1.11 11.71
C ALA A 19 -5.69 1.75 10.32
N CYS A 20 -4.51 2.32 10.05
CA CYS A 20 -4.17 2.92 8.77
C CYS A 20 -3.69 1.95 7.69
N VAL A 21 -3.65 0.64 7.95
CA VAL A 21 -3.14 -0.34 6.97
C VAL A 21 -3.82 -0.22 5.61
N MET A 22 -5.15 -0.04 5.59
CA MET A 22 -5.92 0.07 4.35
C MET A 22 -5.67 1.39 3.62
N HIS A 23 -5.45 2.47 4.36
CA HIS A 23 -5.06 3.76 3.80
C HIS A 23 -3.67 3.66 3.15
N ASN A 24 -2.68 3.15 3.89
CA ASN A 24 -1.30 3.00 3.41
C ASN A 24 -1.23 2.12 2.16
N MET A 25 -1.96 1.00 2.15
CA MET A 25 -2.05 0.12 0.99
C MET A 25 -2.65 0.84 -0.22
N ARG A 26 -3.74 1.59 -0.04
CA ARG A 26 -4.37 2.36 -1.13
C ARG A 26 -3.40 3.41 -1.69
N THR A 27 -2.75 4.17 -0.82
CA THR A 27 -1.77 5.20 -1.21
C THR A 27 -0.61 4.58 -1.99
N TYR A 28 -0.07 3.46 -1.54
CA TYR A 28 1.01 2.78 -2.24
C TYR A 28 0.55 2.18 -3.58
N ILE A 29 -0.65 1.59 -3.63
CA ILE A 29 -1.25 1.11 -4.89
C ILE A 29 -1.35 2.28 -5.88
N SER A 30 -1.87 3.43 -5.47
CA SER A 30 -1.96 4.63 -6.31
C SER A 30 -0.59 5.12 -6.78
N LEU A 31 0.46 5.02 -5.95
CA LEU A 31 1.84 5.32 -6.35
C LEU A 31 2.32 4.37 -7.45
N VAL A 32 2.12 3.05 -7.27
CA VAL A 32 2.50 2.03 -8.26
C VAL A 32 1.68 2.17 -9.56
N GLU A 33 0.41 2.55 -9.46
CA GLU A 33 -0.43 2.84 -10.62
C GLU A 33 -0.06 4.14 -11.32
N GLY A 34 0.36 5.17 -10.59
CA GLY A 34 0.87 6.42 -11.15
C GLY A 34 2.21 6.22 -11.89
N LEU A 35 2.98 5.20 -11.51
CA LEU A 35 4.12 4.76 -12.31
C LEU A 35 3.70 4.22 -13.69
N ARG A 36 2.41 3.87 -13.92
CA ARG A 36 1.91 3.41 -15.22
C ARG A 36 2.08 4.46 -16.33
N ASP A 37 2.15 5.74 -15.99
CA ASP A 37 2.41 6.83 -16.95
C ASP A 37 3.92 7.06 -17.23
N ARG A 38 4.82 6.33 -16.56
CA ARG A 38 6.28 6.52 -16.69
C ARG A 38 6.95 5.23 -17.17
N ARG A 39 8.22 5.29 -17.61
CA ARG A 39 8.96 4.17 -18.26
C ARG A 39 9.04 2.83 -17.49
N CYS A 40 8.53 2.76 -16.25
CA CYS A 40 8.63 1.62 -15.34
C CYS A 40 7.39 0.70 -15.28
N THR A 41 6.28 1.12 -15.89
CA THR A 41 4.95 0.50 -15.88
C THR A 41 4.91 -1.00 -16.10
N TYR A 42 5.72 -1.47 -17.04
CA TYR A 42 5.60 -2.82 -17.60
C TYR A 42 6.74 -3.73 -17.19
N THR A 43 7.58 -3.29 -16.25
CA THR A 43 8.57 -4.21 -15.69
C THR A 43 7.86 -5.28 -14.89
N ARG A 44 8.30 -6.53 -15.04
CA ARG A 44 7.67 -7.70 -14.42
C ARG A 44 7.57 -7.56 -12.90
N GLU A 45 8.56 -6.92 -12.27
CA GLU A 45 8.59 -6.69 -10.83
C GLU A 45 7.55 -5.67 -10.37
N VAL A 46 7.42 -4.54 -11.05
CA VAL A 46 6.42 -3.49 -10.74
C VAL A 46 5.00 -4.04 -10.92
N MET A 47 4.76 -4.78 -12.00
CA MET A 47 3.45 -5.42 -12.23
C MET A 47 3.13 -6.45 -11.16
N LYS A 48 4.10 -7.30 -10.78
CA LYS A 48 3.92 -8.28 -9.71
C LYS A 48 3.58 -7.59 -8.39
N LEU A 49 4.31 -6.55 -8.02
CA LEU A 49 4.05 -5.77 -6.81
C LEU A 49 2.63 -5.18 -6.82
N GLY A 50 2.25 -4.53 -7.91
CA GLY A 50 0.93 -3.92 -8.05
C GLY A 50 -0.22 -4.94 -8.01
N TYR A 51 -0.02 -6.14 -8.55
CA TYR A 51 -1.01 -7.23 -8.47
C TYR A 51 -1.09 -7.80 -7.05
N THR A 52 0.04 -8.10 -6.43
CA THR A 52 0.10 -8.63 -5.06
C THR A 52 -0.55 -7.67 -4.06
N LEU A 53 -0.30 -6.37 -4.17
CA LEU A 53 -0.91 -5.37 -3.28
C LEU A 53 -2.42 -5.27 -3.45
N ARG A 54 -2.93 -5.34 -4.69
CA ARG A 54 -4.37 -5.40 -4.96
C ARG A 54 -5.04 -6.62 -4.36
N GLN A 55 -4.42 -7.79 -4.54
CA GLN A 55 -4.94 -9.04 -3.99
C GLN A 55 -4.98 -8.97 -2.46
N LEU A 56 -3.91 -8.47 -1.84
CA LEU A 56 -3.90 -8.27 -0.39
C LEU A 56 -4.96 -7.25 0.05
N PHE A 57 -5.13 -6.15 -0.68
CA PHE A 57 -6.14 -5.14 -0.36
C PHE A 57 -7.56 -5.71 -0.39
N ILE A 58 -7.89 -6.52 -1.40
CA ILE A 58 -9.19 -7.21 -1.49
C ILE A 58 -9.34 -8.19 -0.33
N PHE A 59 -8.33 -9.04 -0.10
CA PHE A 59 -8.36 -10.03 0.99
C PHE A 59 -8.61 -9.38 2.35
N MET A 60 -7.86 -8.31 2.66
CA MET A 60 -8.00 -7.56 3.91
C MET A 60 -9.36 -6.87 3.99
N SER A 61 -9.84 -6.28 2.89
CA SER A 61 -11.16 -5.64 2.81
C SER A 61 -12.30 -6.63 3.07
N GLU A 62 -12.18 -7.87 2.61
CA GLU A 62 -13.22 -8.89 2.76
C GLU A 62 -13.16 -9.59 4.12
N LYS A 63 -11.95 -9.97 4.56
CA LYS A 63 -11.75 -10.78 5.78
C LYS A 63 -11.75 -9.94 7.05
N CYS A 64 -11.30 -8.70 6.99
CA CYS A 64 -11.18 -7.82 8.15
C CYS A 64 -12.27 -6.74 8.21
N ARG A 65 -13.29 -6.83 7.34
CA ARG A 65 -14.40 -5.85 7.25
C ARG A 65 -15.13 -5.61 8.59
N GLY A 66 -15.18 -6.62 9.45
CA GLY A 66 -15.84 -6.56 10.75
C GLY A 66 -14.95 -6.07 11.90
N ASP A 67 -13.67 -5.78 11.62
CA ASP A 67 -12.74 -5.30 12.62
C ASP A 67 -12.88 -3.77 12.79
N LEU A 68 -12.96 -3.32 14.04
CA LEU A 68 -13.11 -1.91 14.41
C LEU A 68 -11.94 -1.07 13.87
N VAL A 69 -10.75 -1.66 13.83
CA VAL A 69 -9.50 -1.10 13.28
C VAL A 69 -9.65 -0.72 11.78
N PHE A 70 -10.59 -1.34 11.06
CA PHE A 70 -10.83 -1.09 9.63
C PHE A 70 -11.90 -0.02 9.34
N THR A 71 -12.68 0.37 10.34
CA THR A 71 -13.85 1.24 10.15
C THR A 71 -13.70 2.59 10.86
N ILE A 72 -12.81 2.70 11.84
CA ILE A 72 -12.62 3.91 12.64
C ILE A 72 -11.14 4.32 12.58
N TYR A 73 -10.78 5.15 11.61
CA TYR A 73 -9.47 5.81 11.62
C TYR A 73 -9.49 7.16 10.93
N ASP A 74 -8.74 8.10 11.51
CA ASP A 74 -8.32 9.35 10.85
C ASP A 74 -6.80 9.30 10.64
N CYS A 75 -6.39 8.68 9.53
CA CYS A 75 -4.97 8.51 9.22
C CYS A 75 -4.25 9.82 8.95
N ALA A 76 -4.97 10.87 8.53
CA ALA A 76 -4.37 12.19 8.34
C ALA A 76 -3.94 12.82 9.68
N VAL A 77 -4.60 12.45 10.79
CA VAL A 77 -4.22 12.87 12.14
C VAL A 77 -3.04 12.06 12.66
N LEU A 78 -3.01 10.74 12.42
CA LEU A 78 -1.91 9.85 12.87
C LEU A 78 -0.59 10.09 12.12
N GLU A 79 -0.64 10.40 10.82
CA GLU A 79 0.55 10.79 10.04
C GLU A 79 1.19 12.09 10.56
N ARG A 80 0.41 12.94 11.24
CA ARG A 80 0.88 14.19 11.84
C ARG A 80 1.64 13.99 13.15
N TYR A 81 1.46 12.85 13.82
CA TYR A 81 2.07 12.54 15.12
C TYR A 81 2.56 11.08 15.18
N PRO A 82 3.71 10.76 14.57
CA PRO A 82 4.29 9.43 14.68
C PRO A 82 4.87 9.24 16.09
N GLY A 83 4.10 8.66 17.02
CA GLY A 83 4.65 8.22 18.32
C GLY A 83 3.81 8.45 19.58
N TYR A 84 2.48 8.45 19.51
CA TYR A 84 1.63 8.22 20.69
C TYR A 84 0.93 6.87 20.59
#